data_AF-A0A1C4REQ7-F1
#
_entry.id   AF-A0A1C4REQ7-F1
#
_cell.length_a   1.000
_cell.length_b   1.000
_cell.length_c   1.000
_cell.angle_alpha   90.00
_cell.angle_beta   90.00
_cell.angle_gamma   90.00
#
_symmetry.space_group_name_H-M   'P 1'
#
loop_
_entity.id
_entity.type
_entity.pdbx_description
1 polymer ?
#
loop_
_entity_poly.entity_id
_entity_poly.type
_entity_poly.pdbx_seq_one_letter_code
_entity_poly.pdbx_strand_id
1 'polypeptide(L)'
;MAAASGSNQHDPRAAGGDRTGGHSGAGSTGIASKGGRHARERTGRRAFHWPHRRRKDGPGAAVAPEATYHRNGEKLPTGLGASLVTSGSLLLAMVEDVRMRGVVEPEELRPLADSFARHSAAKEATVRKVLTRRNIAVDVVERDRQEGDLIQGILDKALTGRHPDETRTLTIDGALAQMYQYLFHERRDLVPAIEQAMSPEDSESLAAAFEAISAG
;
A
#
# COMPACT_ATOMS: atom_id res chain seq x y z
N MET A 1 -11.83 46.97 39.27
CA MET A 1 -11.82 48.45 39.21
C MET A 1 -10.91 48.87 38.06
N ALA A 2 -11.44 49.66 37.11
CA ALA A 2 -10.83 50.48 36.04
C ALA A 2 -9.70 49.85 35.17
N ALA A 3 -9.82 49.59 33.86
CA ALA A 3 -10.19 50.38 32.66
C ALA A 3 -9.04 51.18 32.01
N ALA A 4 -8.70 50.84 30.75
CA ALA A 4 -8.30 51.69 29.60
C ALA A 4 -7.79 50.77 28.47
N SER A 5 -8.47 50.52 27.35
CA SER A 5 -8.80 51.39 26.18
C SER A 5 -7.62 52.12 25.56
N GLY A 6 -7.34 51.80 24.29
CA GLY A 6 -6.32 52.46 23.46
C GLY A 6 -6.35 51.97 22.01
N SER A 7 -7.41 52.30 21.28
CA SER A 7 -7.55 52.21 19.83
C SER A 7 -6.65 53.21 19.10
N ASN A 8 -6.03 52.82 17.98
CA ASN A 8 -5.60 53.80 16.98
C ASN A 8 -5.76 53.24 15.55
N GLN A 9 -6.83 53.68 14.90
CA GLN A 9 -6.99 53.67 13.45
C GLN A 9 -6.27 54.89 12.89
N HIS A 10 -5.48 54.71 11.83
CA HIS A 10 -5.23 55.79 10.88
C HIS A 10 -5.01 55.21 9.48
N ASP A 11 -6.01 55.39 8.63
CA ASP A 11 -5.92 55.52 7.17
C ASP A 11 -5.82 57.05 6.88
N PRO A 12 -5.16 57.53 5.81
CA PRO A 12 -5.82 57.57 4.49
C PRO A 12 -4.92 57.52 3.23
N ARG A 13 -5.47 56.90 2.17
CA ARG A 13 -5.43 57.20 0.70
C ARG A 13 -4.48 58.27 0.13
N ALA A 14 -3.78 57.90 -0.96
CA ALA A 14 -3.60 58.67 -2.21
C ALA A 14 -3.31 57.68 -3.38
N ALA A 15 -4.18 57.58 -4.40
CA ALA A 15 -4.01 58.12 -5.78
C ALA A 15 -2.69 57.67 -6.44
N GLY A 16 -2.63 56.97 -7.57
CA GLY A 16 -3.39 57.01 -8.82
C GLY A 16 -2.35 56.94 -9.96
N GLY A 17 -2.58 56.17 -11.04
CA GLY A 17 -1.60 56.11 -12.13
C GLY A 17 -1.84 55.03 -13.18
N ASP A 18 -2.81 55.27 -14.06
CA ASP A 18 -2.97 54.64 -15.37
C ASP A 18 -1.74 54.90 -16.26
N ARG A 19 -1.20 53.89 -16.96
CA ARG A 19 -0.55 54.06 -18.28
C ARG A 19 -0.71 52.81 -19.16
N THR A 20 -1.36 53.07 -20.29
CA THR A 20 -1.60 52.27 -21.48
C THR A 20 -0.38 52.17 -22.41
N GLY A 21 -0.35 51.12 -23.26
CA GLY A 21 0.45 51.02 -24.50
C GLY A 21 1.28 49.72 -24.52
N GLY A 22 1.10 48.72 -25.40
CA GLY A 22 0.49 48.69 -26.72
C GLY A 22 1.58 48.56 -27.78
N HIS A 23 1.93 47.33 -28.19
CA HIS A 23 2.51 47.05 -29.51
C HIS A 23 2.09 45.66 -30.03
N SER A 24 1.36 45.72 -31.14
CA SER A 24 0.95 44.63 -32.02
C SER A 24 2.04 44.33 -33.07
N GLY A 25 1.97 43.13 -33.66
CA GLY A 25 2.59 42.80 -34.97
C GLY A 25 3.27 41.42 -34.97
N ALA A 26 2.56 40.32 -35.22
CA ALA A 26 2.15 39.77 -36.53
C ALA A 26 3.26 38.98 -37.25
N GLY A 27 2.98 37.71 -37.57
CA GLY A 27 3.83 36.83 -38.35
C GLY A 27 3.28 35.41 -38.47
N SER A 28 2.24 35.24 -39.29
CA SER A 28 1.61 33.98 -39.64
C SER A 28 2.33 33.26 -40.79
N THR A 29 2.55 31.95 -40.64
CA THR A 29 2.52 30.92 -41.71
C THR A 29 2.09 29.62 -41.00
N GLY A 30 1.05 28.87 -41.35
CA GLY A 30 0.28 28.79 -42.58
C GLY A 30 0.66 27.55 -43.37
N ILE A 31 0.35 26.33 -42.90
CA ILE A 31 0.13 25.17 -43.78
C ILE A 31 -0.92 24.23 -43.17
N ALA A 32 -2.08 24.17 -43.82
CA ALA A 32 -3.08 23.12 -43.65
C ALA A 32 -2.86 22.06 -44.73
N SER A 33 -2.96 20.77 -44.39
CA SER A 33 -3.88 19.82 -45.06
C SER A 33 -3.54 18.34 -44.79
N LYS A 34 -4.63 17.60 -44.53
CA LYS A 34 -4.96 16.24 -44.98
C LYS A 34 -4.13 15.04 -44.49
N GLY A 35 -4.82 14.23 -43.67
CA GLY A 35 -5.25 12.90 -44.10
C GLY A 35 -4.45 11.72 -43.58
N GLY A 36 -5.16 10.66 -43.17
CA GLY A 36 -4.61 9.30 -43.11
C GLY A 36 -4.68 8.65 -41.74
N ARG A 37 -5.54 7.63 -41.64
CA ARG A 37 -5.62 6.67 -40.53
C ARG A 37 -4.36 5.80 -40.46
N HIS A 38 -4.20 5.19 -39.28
CA HIS A 38 -3.38 4.03 -38.91
C HIS A 38 -1.90 4.30 -38.61
N ALA A 39 -1.55 4.24 -37.32
CA ALA A 39 -0.69 3.16 -36.82
C ALA A 39 -0.77 3.11 -35.29
N ARG A 40 -0.99 1.89 -34.79
CA ARG A 40 -0.82 1.51 -33.38
C ARG A 40 0.63 1.75 -32.97
N GLU A 41 0.85 2.55 -31.94
CA GLU A 41 2.03 2.40 -31.09
C GLU A 41 1.57 1.95 -29.70
N ARG A 42 1.39 0.62 -29.57
CA ARG A 42 1.50 -0.05 -28.27
C ARG A 42 2.97 0.01 -27.89
N THR A 43 3.39 1.07 -27.20
CA THR A 43 4.66 1.12 -26.51
C THR A 43 4.68 0.01 -25.46
N GLY A 44 5.70 -0.84 -25.58
CA GLY A 44 5.78 -2.12 -24.92
C GLY A 44 5.83 -2.00 -23.40
N ARG A 45 4.76 -2.43 -22.73
CA ARG A 45 4.89 -2.96 -21.37
C ARG A 45 5.70 -4.25 -21.49
N ARG A 46 6.99 -4.18 -21.17
CA ARG A 46 7.76 -5.36 -20.75
C ARG A 46 6.97 -6.00 -19.62
N ALA A 47 6.30 -7.13 -19.91
CA ALA A 47 5.75 -7.98 -18.88
C ALA A 47 6.94 -8.39 -17.98
N PHE A 48 6.93 -7.89 -16.75
CA PHE A 48 7.87 -8.35 -15.75
C PHE A 48 7.50 -9.79 -15.43
N HIS A 49 8.22 -10.73 -16.04
CA HIS A 49 7.94 -12.15 -15.92
C HIS A 49 8.62 -12.68 -14.67
N TRP A 50 7.85 -12.99 -13.63
CA TRP A 50 8.37 -13.75 -12.49
C TRP A 50 8.52 -15.24 -12.90
N PRO A 51 9.61 -15.93 -12.52
CA PRO A 51 9.78 -17.33 -12.88
C PRO A 51 8.84 -18.23 -12.07
N HIS A 52 7.77 -18.74 -12.69
CA HIS A 52 7.08 -19.92 -12.20
C HIS A 52 8.01 -21.13 -12.32
N ARG A 53 8.69 -21.51 -11.23
CA ARG A 53 9.49 -22.74 -11.22
C ARG A 53 8.53 -23.94 -11.23
N ARG A 54 8.44 -24.61 -12.38
CA ARG A 54 7.76 -25.90 -12.59
C ARG A 54 8.02 -26.85 -11.42
N ARG A 55 6.95 -27.39 -10.83
CA ARG A 55 7.04 -28.59 -9.99
C ARG A 55 7.64 -29.71 -10.86
N LYS A 56 8.69 -30.35 -10.36
CA LYS A 56 9.21 -31.60 -10.90
C LYS A 56 8.86 -32.64 -9.85
N ASP A 57 7.89 -33.48 -10.17
CA ASP A 57 7.50 -34.60 -9.33
C ASP A 57 8.66 -35.60 -9.25
N GLY A 58 8.93 -36.08 -8.04
CA GLY A 58 9.89 -37.13 -7.73
C GLY A 58 9.40 -37.90 -6.50
N PRO A 59 9.41 -39.25 -6.51
CA PRO A 59 8.64 -40.04 -5.58
C PRO A 59 9.40 -40.34 -4.27
N GLY A 60 8.63 -40.46 -3.18
CA GLY A 60 8.89 -41.37 -2.07
C GLY A 60 10.10 -41.09 -1.17
N ALA A 61 9.85 -40.47 -0.02
CA ALA A 61 10.64 -40.73 1.18
C ALA A 61 9.73 -40.60 2.41
N ALA A 62 9.85 -41.57 3.32
CA ALA A 62 9.00 -41.81 4.48
C ALA A 62 8.93 -40.62 5.45
N VAL A 63 7.76 -40.47 6.07
CA VAL A 63 7.43 -39.41 7.03
C VAL A 63 8.15 -39.68 8.36
N ALA A 64 9.16 -38.89 8.67
CA ALA A 64 9.64 -38.65 10.03
C ALA A 64 9.09 -37.28 10.51
N PRO A 65 8.61 -37.15 11.76
CA PRO A 65 7.95 -35.94 12.21
C PRO A 65 8.99 -34.95 12.75
N GLU A 66 9.65 -34.19 11.88
CA GLU A 66 10.35 -32.92 12.19
C GLU A 66 10.98 -32.33 10.91
N ALA A 67 10.24 -32.35 9.80
CA ALA A 67 10.72 -31.76 8.56
C ALA A 67 10.51 -30.23 8.60
N THR A 68 11.50 -29.50 9.09
CA THR A 68 11.64 -28.08 8.76
C THR A 68 11.83 -28.01 7.25
N TYR A 69 10.77 -27.64 6.51
CA TYR A 69 10.84 -27.60 5.05
C TYR A 69 11.78 -26.47 4.62
N HIS A 70 12.94 -26.83 4.07
CA HIS A 70 13.88 -25.90 3.47
C HIS A 70 13.62 -25.80 1.97
N ARG A 71 13.25 -24.60 1.49
CA ARG A 71 13.27 -24.30 0.05
C ARG A 71 14.42 -23.34 -0.21
N ASN A 72 15.47 -23.81 -0.88
CA ASN A 72 16.68 -23.04 -1.21
C ASN A 72 17.52 -22.57 0.00
N GLY A 73 17.56 -23.32 1.10
CA GLY A 73 18.40 -22.98 2.27
C GLY A 73 17.79 -21.93 3.21
N GLU A 74 16.72 -21.25 2.80
CA GLU A 74 15.91 -20.41 3.69
C GLU A 74 14.93 -21.30 4.47
N LYS A 75 14.91 -21.14 5.80
CA LYS A 75 13.92 -21.75 6.67
C LYS A 75 12.56 -21.15 6.31
N LEU A 76 11.59 -22.01 5.95
CA LEU A 76 10.23 -21.52 5.73
C LEU A 76 9.62 -21.08 7.06
N PRO A 77 8.92 -19.93 7.10
CA PRO A 77 8.21 -19.51 8.30
C PRO A 77 7.18 -20.56 8.72
N THR A 78 6.98 -20.69 10.03
CA THR A 78 5.97 -21.56 10.65
C THR A 78 5.12 -20.77 11.65
N GLY A 79 3.98 -21.34 12.06
CA GLY A 79 3.05 -20.70 13.00
C GLY A 79 2.62 -19.32 12.53
N LEU A 80 2.64 -18.34 13.43
CA LEU A 80 2.19 -16.97 13.17
C LEU A 80 2.93 -16.31 11.99
N GLY A 81 4.24 -16.57 11.84
CA GLY A 81 5.00 -16.06 10.70
C GLY A 81 4.50 -16.59 9.36
N ALA A 82 4.07 -17.86 9.31
CA ALA A 82 3.48 -18.44 8.11
C ALA A 82 2.10 -17.86 7.79
N SER A 83 1.25 -17.67 8.81
CA SER A 83 -0.08 -17.07 8.65
C SER A 83 0.02 -15.63 8.17
N LEU A 84 0.98 -14.86 8.72
CA LEU A 84 1.29 -13.49 8.28
C LEU A 84 1.68 -13.46 6.79
N VAL A 85 2.66 -14.29 6.39
CA VAL A 85 3.09 -14.38 4.98
C VAL A 85 1.97 -14.82 4.06
N THR A 86 1.12 -15.76 4.50
CA THR A 86 -0.01 -16.25 3.70
C THR A 86 -1.05 -15.16 3.48
N SER A 87 -1.43 -14.45 4.54
CA SER A 87 -2.36 -13.32 4.46
C SER A 87 -1.80 -12.18 3.61
N GLY A 88 -0.53 -11.83 3.79
CA GLY A 88 0.15 -10.84 2.96
C GLY A 88 0.24 -11.25 1.48
N SER A 89 0.44 -12.53 1.20
CA SER A 89 0.45 -13.05 -0.18
C SER A 89 -0.94 -12.98 -0.84
N LEU A 90 -2.02 -13.18 -0.07
CA LEU A 90 -3.38 -12.97 -0.55
C LEU A 90 -3.61 -11.49 -0.90
N LEU A 91 -3.22 -10.57 -0.01
CA LEU A 91 -3.30 -9.14 -0.28
C LEU A 91 -2.50 -8.74 -1.52
N LEU A 92 -1.30 -9.29 -1.68
CA LEU A 92 -0.48 -9.03 -2.86
C LEU A 92 -1.18 -9.47 -4.14
N ALA A 93 -1.80 -10.65 -4.15
CA ALA A 93 -2.57 -11.14 -5.30
C ALA A 93 -3.77 -10.22 -5.60
N MET A 94 -4.45 -9.71 -4.58
CA MET A 94 -5.55 -8.74 -4.74
C MET A 94 -5.05 -7.40 -5.30
N VAL A 95 -3.91 -6.90 -4.81
CA VAL A 95 -3.26 -5.70 -5.34
C VAL A 95 -2.92 -5.88 -6.82
N GLU A 96 -2.32 -7.00 -7.19
CA GLU A 96 -1.97 -7.30 -8.59
C GLU A 96 -3.21 -7.39 -9.48
N ASP A 97 -4.27 -8.04 -9.02
CA ASP A 97 -5.54 -8.15 -9.74
C ASP A 97 -6.16 -6.76 -10.01
N VAL A 98 -6.23 -5.89 -9.00
CA VAL A 98 -6.71 -4.51 -9.15
C VAL A 98 -5.87 -3.74 -10.18
N ARG A 99 -4.52 -3.86 -10.13
CA ARG A 99 -3.63 -3.20 -11.10
C ARG A 99 -3.80 -3.71 -12.53
N MET A 100 -4.15 -4.98 -12.70
CA MET A 100 -4.36 -5.60 -14.01
C MET A 100 -5.70 -5.24 -14.63
N ARG A 101 -6.73 -4.96 -13.82
CA ARG A 101 -8.04 -4.49 -14.28
C ARG A 101 -8.02 -3.09 -14.90
N GLY A 102 -7.10 -2.23 -14.48
CA GLY A 102 -6.87 -0.92 -15.09
C GLY A 102 -7.67 0.20 -14.43
N VAL A 103 -8.68 0.76 -15.11
CA VAL A 103 -9.57 1.77 -14.50
C VAL A 103 -10.46 1.05 -13.48
N VAL A 104 -10.38 1.47 -12.22
CA VAL A 104 -11.06 0.82 -11.10
C VAL A 104 -12.05 1.80 -10.48
N GLU A 105 -13.34 1.41 -10.47
CA GLU A 105 -14.35 2.14 -9.72
C GLU A 105 -14.12 1.98 -8.21
N PRO A 106 -14.42 2.98 -7.38
CA PRO A 106 -14.20 2.91 -5.92
C PRO A 106 -14.73 1.62 -5.30
N GLU A 107 -15.94 1.20 -5.66
CA GLU A 107 -16.59 0.03 -5.10
C GLU A 107 -15.80 -1.26 -5.36
N GLU A 108 -15.03 -1.32 -6.43
CA GLU A 108 -14.19 -2.46 -6.77
C GLU A 108 -12.92 -2.57 -5.90
N LEU A 109 -12.52 -1.49 -5.21
CA LEU A 109 -11.45 -1.50 -4.22
C LEU A 109 -11.89 -1.99 -2.85
N ARG A 110 -13.20 -1.98 -2.57
CA ARG A 110 -13.72 -2.32 -1.24
C ARG A 110 -13.28 -3.71 -0.76
N PRO A 111 -13.29 -4.77 -1.58
CA PRO A 111 -12.75 -6.07 -1.14
C PRO A 111 -11.29 -6.01 -0.70
N LEU A 112 -10.44 -5.26 -1.40
CA LEU A 112 -9.03 -5.09 -1.04
C LEU A 112 -8.89 -4.32 0.28
N ALA A 113 -9.63 -3.23 0.42
CA ALA A 113 -9.61 -2.41 1.63
C ALA A 113 -10.09 -3.20 2.86
N ASP A 114 -11.18 -3.97 2.73
CA ASP A 114 -11.70 -4.80 3.82
C ASP A 114 -10.69 -5.90 4.21
N SER A 115 -10.09 -6.57 3.22
CA SER A 115 -9.04 -7.56 3.47
C SER A 115 -7.81 -6.94 4.15
N PHE A 116 -7.41 -5.74 3.73
CA PHE A 116 -6.29 -5.04 4.34
C PHE A 116 -6.59 -4.64 5.79
N ALA A 117 -7.80 -4.12 6.05
CA ALA A 117 -8.24 -3.78 7.41
C ALA A 117 -8.25 -5.00 8.34
N ARG A 118 -8.77 -6.16 7.87
CA ARG A 118 -8.75 -7.42 8.63
C ARG A 118 -7.34 -7.91 8.92
N HIS A 119 -6.46 -7.84 7.93
CA HIS A 119 -5.05 -8.20 8.10
C HIS A 119 -4.37 -7.31 9.16
N SER A 120 -4.55 -6.00 9.08
CA SER A 120 -4.00 -5.05 10.06
C SER A 120 -4.58 -5.29 11.46
N ALA A 121 -5.89 -5.55 11.58
CA ALA A 121 -6.52 -5.91 12.85
C ALA A 121 -5.96 -7.22 13.44
N ALA A 122 -5.72 -8.23 12.60
CA ALA A 122 -5.10 -9.48 13.01
C ALA A 122 -3.68 -9.28 13.55
N LYS A 123 -2.88 -8.40 12.91
CA LYS A 123 -1.53 -8.04 13.39
C LYS A 123 -1.55 -7.31 14.72
N GLU A 124 -2.44 -6.34 14.88
CA GLU A 124 -2.62 -5.61 16.14
C GLU A 124 -2.98 -6.58 17.29
N ALA A 125 -3.89 -7.51 17.03
CA ALA A 125 -4.38 -8.47 18.03
C ALA A 125 -3.33 -9.53 18.43
N THR A 126 -2.44 -9.92 17.52
CA THR A 126 -1.48 -11.02 17.72
C THR A 126 -0.03 -10.53 17.74
N VAL A 127 0.55 -10.21 16.58
CA VAL A 127 1.95 -9.85 16.38
C VAL A 127 2.38 -8.71 17.29
N ARG A 128 1.70 -7.55 17.20
CA ARG A 128 2.06 -6.34 17.95
C ARG A 128 1.95 -6.58 19.45
N LYS A 129 0.82 -7.13 19.89
CA LYS A 129 0.57 -7.42 21.29
C LYS A 129 1.68 -8.27 21.91
N VAL A 130 2.22 -9.24 21.19
CA VAL A 130 3.31 -10.10 21.70
C VAL A 130 4.67 -9.43 21.64
N LEU A 131 5.03 -8.82 20.50
CA LEU A 131 6.34 -8.18 20.35
C LEU A 131 6.52 -7.00 21.30
N THR A 132 5.48 -6.17 21.49
CA THR A 132 5.50 -5.07 22.46
C THR A 132 5.57 -5.58 23.91
N ARG A 133 4.82 -6.63 24.28
CA ARG A 133 4.86 -7.20 25.65
C ARG A 133 6.23 -7.75 26.01
N ARG A 134 6.94 -8.30 25.04
CA ARG A 134 8.30 -8.85 25.22
C ARG A 134 9.40 -7.79 25.05
N ASN A 135 9.03 -6.55 24.70
CA ASN A 135 9.95 -5.46 24.38
C ASN A 135 10.96 -5.84 23.27
N ILE A 136 10.49 -6.56 22.26
CA ILE A 136 11.29 -7.01 21.11
C ILE A 136 10.82 -6.28 19.87
N ALA A 137 11.76 -5.73 19.10
CA ALA A 137 11.50 -5.08 17.81
C ALA A 137 10.38 -4.01 17.85
N VAL A 138 10.29 -3.26 18.96
CA VAL A 138 9.24 -2.24 19.16
C VAL A 138 9.22 -1.22 18.03
N ASP A 139 10.39 -0.75 17.58
CA ASP A 139 10.48 0.20 16.47
C ASP A 139 9.97 -0.38 15.13
N VAL A 140 10.14 -1.69 14.91
CA VAL A 140 9.62 -2.37 13.71
C VAL A 140 8.10 -2.41 13.75
N VAL A 141 7.55 -2.76 14.90
CA VAL A 141 6.09 -2.84 15.11
C VAL A 141 5.42 -1.47 14.99
N GLU A 142 6.03 -0.42 15.54
CA GLU A 142 5.48 0.94 15.43
C GLU A 142 5.59 1.48 14.00
N ARG A 143 6.69 1.19 13.29
CA ARG A 143 6.79 1.54 11.86
C ARG A 143 5.74 0.81 11.03
N ASP A 144 5.61 -0.50 11.22
CA ASP A 144 4.62 -1.32 10.52
C ASP A 144 3.20 -0.78 10.72
N ARG A 145 2.85 -0.43 11.96
CA ARG A 145 1.56 0.21 12.27
C ARG A 145 1.38 1.53 11.54
N GLN A 146 2.38 2.42 11.57
CA GLN A 146 2.29 3.73 10.92
C GLN A 146 2.12 3.60 9.39
N GLU A 147 2.84 2.66 8.77
CA GLU A 147 2.67 2.36 7.34
C GLU A 147 1.26 1.81 7.06
N GLY A 148 0.77 0.91 7.89
CA GLY A 148 -0.59 0.35 7.78
C GLY A 148 -1.69 1.41 7.92
N ASP A 149 -1.62 2.26 8.95
CA ASP A 149 -2.57 3.34 9.21
C ASP A 149 -2.60 4.35 8.03
N LEU A 150 -1.43 4.66 7.46
CA LEU A 150 -1.31 5.54 6.30
C LEU A 150 -1.99 4.94 5.06
N ILE A 151 -1.74 3.66 4.78
CA ILE A 151 -2.34 2.97 3.63
C ILE A 151 -3.85 2.89 3.79
N GLN A 152 -4.35 2.50 4.96
CA GLN A 152 -5.79 2.45 5.25
C GLN A 152 -6.44 3.82 5.02
N GLY A 153 -5.80 4.89 5.51
CA GLY A 153 -6.30 6.25 5.29
C GLY A 153 -6.33 6.70 3.82
N ILE A 154 -5.45 6.16 2.97
CA ILE A 154 -5.49 6.41 1.52
C ILE A 154 -6.62 5.61 0.86
N LEU A 155 -6.78 4.33 1.23
CA LEU A 155 -7.87 3.48 0.73
C LEU A 155 -9.23 4.06 1.10
N ASP A 156 -9.42 4.50 2.34
CA ASP A 156 -10.67 5.14 2.79
C ASP A 156 -10.98 6.40 1.99
N LYS A 157 -9.96 7.22 1.69
CA LYS A 157 -10.12 8.41 0.83
C LYS A 157 -10.45 8.02 -0.61
N ALA A 158 -9.85 6.97 -1.16
CA ALA A 158 -10.18 6.48 -2.49
C ALA A 158 -11.62 5.97 -2.58
N LEU A 159 -12.13 5.34 -1.51
CA LEU A 159 -13.49 4.80 -1.43
C LEU A 159 -14.58 5.86 -1.20
N THR A 160 -14.28 6.89 -0.40
CA THR A 160 -15.29 7.87 0.06
C THR A 160 -15.14 9.25 -0.59
N GLY A 161 -14.00 9.52 -1.20
CA GLY A 161 -13.61 10.86 -1.63
C GLY A 161 -14.34 11.35 -2.88
N ARG A 162 -14.80 12.59 -2.82
CA ARG A 162 -15.23 13.38 -4.00
C ARG A 162 -14.00 13.92 -4.75
N HIS A 163 -13.12 13.03 -5.17
CA HIS A 163 -11.98 13.42 -6.00
C HIS A 163 -12.42 13.52 -7.47
N PRO A 164 -11.92 14.50 -8.23
CA PRO A 164 -11.93 14.42 -9.69
C PRO A 164 -11.33 13.09 -10.13
N ASP A 165 -11.89 12.46 -11.18
CA ASP A 165 -11.55 11.07 -11.55
C ASP A 165 -10.05 10.86 -11.82
N GLU A 166 -9.36 11.87 -12.36
CA GLU A 166 -7.89 11.84 -12.57
C GLU A 166 -7.11 11.77 -11.26
N THR A 167 -7.54 12.51 -10.23
CA THR A 167 -6.91 12.47 -8.90
C THR A 167 -7.21 11.16 -8.18
N ARG A 168 -8.39 10.59 -8.41
CA ARG A 168 -8.78 9.31 -7.83
C ARG A 168 -7.87 8.19 -8.34
N THR A 169 -7.66 8.10 -9.65
CA THR A 169 -6.79 7.07 -10.25
C THR A 169 -5.38 7.15 -9.67
N LEU A 170 -4.81 8.34 -9.57
CA LEU A 170 -3.48 8.54 -8.96
C LEU A 170 -3.43 8.16 -7.48
N THR A 171 -4.52 8.42 -6.74
CA THR A 171 -4.63 8.04 -5.32
C THR A 171 -4.65 6.52 -5.16
N ILE A 172 -5.40 5.84 -6.02
CA ILE A 172 -5.49 4.38 -6.06
C ILE A 172 -4.13 3.78 -6.41
N ASP A 173 -3.49 4.24 -7.49
CA ASP A 173 -2.16 3.77 -7.89
C ASP A 173 -1.12 3.97 -6.77
N GLY A 174 -1.18 5.12 -6.09
CA GLY A 174 -0.35 5.40 -4.93
C GLY A 174 -0.57 4.41 -3.78
N ALA A 175 -1.83 4.11 -3.44
CA ALA A 175 -2.17 3.13 -2.41
C ALA A 175 -1.62 1.74 -2.75
N LEU A 176 -1.86 1.28 -3.99
CA LEU A 176 -1.43 -0.06 -4.45
C LEU A 176 0.10 -0.19 -4.46
N ALA A 177 0.82 0.86 -4.84
CA ALA A 177 2.28 0.88 -4.79
C ALA A 177 2.81 0.81 -3.35
N GLN A 178 2.19 1.53 -2.41
CA GLN A 178 2.57 1.50 -1.01
C GLN A 178 2.24 0.15 -0.36
N MET A 179 1.08 -0.44 -0.64
CA MET A 179 0.73 -1.79 -0.19
C MET A 179 1.78 -2.81 -0.62
N TYR A 180 2.26 -2.74 -1.86
CA TYR A 180 3.30 -3.63 -2.36
C TYR A 180 4.60 -3.53 -1.53
N GLN A 181 5.03 -2.30 -1.23
CA GLN A 181 6.24 -2.06 -0.42
C GLN A 181 6.06 -2.51 1.03
N TYR A 182 4.92 -2.17 1.62
CA TYR A 182 4.55 -2.54 2.97
C TYR A 182 4.57 -4.06 3.19
N LEU A 183 3.95 -4.84 2.30
CA LEU A 183 3.94 -6.31 2.41
C LEU A 183 5.35 -6.91 2.31
N PHE A 184 6.25 -6.26 1.59
CA PHE A 184 7.66 -6.65 1.55
C PHE A 184 8.38 -6.29 2.86
N HIS A 185 8.15 -5.09 3.41
CA HIS A 185 8.71 -4.67 4.69
C HIS A 185 8.26 -5.60 5.83
N GLU A 186 6.97 -5.94 5.88
CA GLU A 186 6.41 -6.88 6.83
C GLU A 186 7.14 -8.23 6.79
N ARG A 187 7.26 -8.82 5.60
CA ARG A 187 7.96 -10.11 5.46
C ARG A 187 9.44 -10.01 5.84
N ARG A 188 10.10 -8.90 5.50
CA ARG A 188 11.53 -8.70 5.79
C ARG A 188 11.79 -8.48 7.28
N ASP A 189 10.93 -7.73 7.95
CA ASP A 189 11.22 -7.18 9.28
C ASP A 189 10.41 -7.87 10.39
N LEU A 190 9.10 -8.10 10.20
CA LEU A 190 8.24 -8.69 11.23
C LEU A 190 8.39 -10.20 11.33
N VAL A 191 8.50 -10.92 10.21
CA VAL A 191 8.60 -12.40 10.25
C VAL A 191 9.82 -12.86 11.05
N PRO A 192 11.04 -12.33 10.84
CA PRO A 192 12.18 -12.71 11.68
C PRO A 192 12.01 -12.29 13.14
N ALA A 193 11.37 -11.14 13.41
CA ALA A 193 11.11 -10.69 14.77
C ALA A 193 10.17 -11.65 15.53
N ILE A 194 9.12 -12.16 14.86
CA ILE A 194 8.21 -13.17 15.40
C ILE A 194 8.98 -14.46 15.73
N GLU A 195 9.76 -14.97 14.77
CA GLU A 195 10.52 -16.21 14.94
C GLU A 195 11.55 -16.15 16.06
N GLN A 196 12.13 -14.97 16.32
CA GLN A 196 13.08 -14.76 17.41
C GLN A 196 12.38 -14.58 18.77
N ALA A 197 11.19 -13.99 18.78
CA ALA A 197 10.50 -13.62 20.01
C ALA A 197 9.72 -14.77 20.64
N MET A 198 9.41 -15.83 19.90
CA MET A 198 8.38 -16.80 20.26
C MET A 198 8.87 -18.26 20.20
N SER A 199 8.34 -19.10 21.11
CA SER A 199 8.45 -20.55 20.96
C SER A 199 7.56 -21.03 19.81
N PRO A 200 7.83 -22.21 19.22
CA PRO A 200 6.96 -22.80 18.20
C PRO A 200 5.50 -22.96 18.65
N GLU A 201 5.29 -23.42 19.89
CA GLU A 201 3.96 -23.65 20.48
C GLU A 201 3.16 -22.34 20.64
N ASP A 202 3.79 -21.30 21.18
CA ASP A 202 3.16 -19.97 21.29
C ASP A 202 2.82 -19.42 19.89
N SER A 203 3.72 -19.63 18.92
CA SER A 203 3.56 -19.17 17.54
C SER A 203 2.39 -19.86 16.85
N GLU A 204 2.22 -21.17 17.03
CA GLU A 204 1.10 -21.94 16.49
C GLU A 204 -0.25 -21.52 17.11
N SER A 205 -0.29 -21.28 18.42
CA SER A 205 -1.51 -20.80 19.07
C SER A 205 -1.97 -19.45 18.53
N LEU A 206 -1.04 -18.52 18.31
CA LEU A 206 -1.37 -17.21 17.72
C LEU A 206 -1.67 -17.27 16.23
N ALA A 207 -1.13 -18.24 15.50
CA ALA A 207 -1.44 -18.47 14.09
C ALA A 207 -2.95 -18.64 13.89
N ALA A 208 -3.57 -19.52 14.68
CA ALA A 208 -5.01 -19.77 14.61
C ALA A 208 -5.84 -18.50 14.94
N ALA A 209 -5.41 -17.72 15.93
CA ALA A 209 -6.07 -16.46 16.28
C ALA A 209 -5.94 -15.42 15.16
N PHE A 210 -4.78 -15.32 14.53
CA PHE A 210 -4.54 -14.43 13.40
C PHE A 210 -5.40 -14.81 12.19
N GLU A 211 -5.47 -16.11 11.87
CA GLU A 211 -6.28 -16.63 10.75
C GLU A 211 -7.77 -16.39 10.96
N ALA A 212 -8.27 -16.59 12.18
CA ALA A 212 -9.67 -16.34 12.51
C ALA A 212 -10.08 -14.86 12.29
N ILE A 213 -9.19 -13.92 12.59
CA ILE A 213 -9.46 -12.49 12.39
C ILE A 213 -9.29 -12.08 10.92
N SER A 214 -8.28 -12.60 10.24
CA SER A 214 -7.98 -12.22 8.85
C SER A 214 -8.98 -12.80 7.83
N ALA A 215 -9.64 -13.92 8.17
CA ALA A 215 -10.59 -14.60 7.30
C ALA A 215 -12.05 -14.12 7.41
N GLY A 216 -12.45 -13.47 8.50
CA GLY A 216 -13.85 -13.07 8.75
C GLY A 216 -14.15 -11.65 8.33
#